data_AF-A0AAX3N011-F1
#
_entry.id   AF-A0AAX3N011-F1
#
_cell.length_a   1.000
_cell.length_b   1.000
_cell.length_c   1.000
_cell.angle_alpha   90.00
_cell.angle_beta   90.00
_cell.angle_gamma   90.00
#
_symmetry.space_group_name_H-M   'P 1'
#
loop_
_entity.id
_entity.type
_entity.pdbx_description
1 polymer ?
#
loop_
_entity_poly.entity_id
_entity_poly.type
_entity_poly.pdbx_seq_one_letter_code
_entity_poly.pdbx_strand_id
1 'polypeptide(L)'
;MELSYGPYLPLRALEEIRSWKDTEMGCTNMITSIAPELEEAYVELLNEWGSVFQRSADAADDLLQRVSTGVQPPDDYALGQLDVLLAAAFTQSKEFHRHLGHILEHSAALSSNPAAEVVFRYIQDQSEQTVNRLRGLDQPAAISQRVKPRSIWNEEPFPYPEVSSPRTGPSEELVQELSAALTVSDTAAADSSPPASPVPIGGHKLPPLPYPYNALEPYIDEKTMRIHHDKHHKTYVDDLNTAEKKLQEARQTGNFELVKHWERELAFNGAGHYLHTIFWDTMSPNGGGKPVGSLGEQIRKDFGSYEAFKKHFTEAANKVEGGGWAVLVWSPRAHRLEILQAEKHQNLSQYDIVPLLPLDVWEHAYYLKHQNERKKYITDWWNVVNWPAVAERFQEARKLKWTPY
;
A
#
# COMPACT_ATOMS: atom_id res chain seq x y z
N MET A 1 -11.65 -6.41 13.93
CA MET A 1 -10.69 -5.67 14.79
C MET A 1 -10.78 -6.08 16.26
N GLU A 2 -11.98 -6.28 16.84
CA GLU A 2 -12.16 -6.34 18.30
C GLU A 2 -11.63 -7.58 19.05
N LEU A 3 -11.46 -8.72 18.37
CA LEU A 3 -11.00 -9.98 19.00
C LEU A 3 -9.60 -10.44 18.55
N SER A 4 -9.00 -9.74 17.58
CA SER A 4 -7.80 -10.22 16.87
C SER A 4 -6.48 -9.65 17.42
N TYR A 5 -6.51 -8.52 18.12
CA TYR A 5 -5.28 -7.79 18.49
C TYR A 5 -4.84 -7.96 19.94
N GLY A 6 -5.71 -8.45 20.84
CA GLY A 6 -5.38 -8.70 22.25
C GLY A 6 -4.58 -7.55 22.90
N PRO A 7 -3.37 -7.80 23.45
CA PRO A 7 -2.55 -6.78 24.11
C PRO A 7 -2.03 -5.68 23.17
N TYR A 8 -2.08 -5.86 21.83
CA TYR A 8 -1.64 -4.87 20.84
C TYR A 8 -2.73 -3.88 20.42
N LEU A 9 -3.96 -4.05 20.92
CA LEU A 9 -5.08 -3.15 20.59
C LEU A 9 -4.76 -1.66 20.86
N PRO A 10 -4.11 -1.26 21.97
CA PRO A 10 -3.79 0.15 22.22
C PRO A 10 -2.82 0.74 21.19
N LEU A 11 -1.78 -0.01 20.82
CA LEU A 11 -0.80 0.41 19.81
C LEU A 11 -1.50 0.61 18.46
N ARG A 12 -2.34 -0.36 18.07
CA ARG A 12 -3.04 -0.29 16.79
C ARG A 12 -4.06 0.85 16.76
N ALA A 13 -4.81 1.05 17.84
CA ALA A 13 -5.77 2.15 17.94
C ALA A 13 -5.09 3.51 17.78
N LEU A 14 -3.94 3.71 18.41
CA LEU A 14 -3.16 4.94 18.29
C LEU A 14 -2.61 5.16 16.86
N GLU A 15 -2.10 4.11 16.20
CA GLU A 15 -1.66 4.19 14.80
C GLU A 15 -2.80 4.57 13.85
N GLU A 16 -3.99 4.00 14.07
CA GLU A 16 -5.19 4.31 13.29
C GLU A 16 -5.67 5.75 13.54
N ILE A 17 -5.70 6.23 14.79
CA ILE A 17 -6.04 7.62 15.12
C ILE A 17 -5.08 8.59 14.42
N ARG A 18 -3.77 8.33 14.50
CA ARG A 18 -2.75 9.15 13.85
C ARG A 18 -2.97 9.23 12.34
N SER A 19 -3.05 8.07 11.66
CA SER A 19 -3.25 8.01 10.21
C SER A 19 -4.57 8.66 9.77
N TRP A 20 -5.61 8.56 10.60
CA TRP A 20 -6.90 9.17 10.34
C TRP A 20 -6.83 10.70 10.42
N LYS A 21 -6.19 11.26 11.45
CA LYS A 21 -6.05 12.70 11.61
C LYS A 21 -5.14 13.34 10.57
N ASP A 22 -4.09 12.63 10.14
CA ASP A 22 -3.29 13.03 8.98
C ASP A 22 -4.14 13.12 7.70
N THR A 23 -5.07 12.18 7.51
CA THR A 23 -5.97 12.17 6.35
C THR A 23 -6.95 13.35 6.38
N GLU A 24 -7.60 13.60 7.52
CA GLU A 24 -8.55 14.72 7.66
C GLU A 24 -7.87 16.09 7.51
N MET A 25 -6.65 16.23 7.98
CA MET A 25 -5.82 17.42 7.73
C MET A 25 -5.42 17.53 6.24
N GLY A 26 -5.10 16.42 5.58
CA GLY A 26 -4.89 16.41 4.13
C GLY A 26 -6.11 16.92 3.37
N CYS A 27 -7.32 16.54 3.81
CA CYS A 27 -8.57 17.00 3.24
C CYS A 27 -8.79 18.52 3.39
N THR A 28 -8.44 19.13 4.54
CA THR A 28 -8.56 20.58 4.70
C THR A 28 -7.69 21.34 3.70
N ASN A 29 -6.47 20.85 3.46
CA ASN A 29 -5.53 21.43 2.49
C ASN A 29 -5.97 21.20 1.03
N MET A 30 -6.55 20.04 0.75
CA MET A 30 -7.08 19.71 -0.58
C MET A 30 -8.26 20.62 -0.92
N ILE A 31 -9.17 20.83 0.03
CA ILE A 31 -10.34 21.70 -0.14
C ILE A 31 -9.94 23.13 -0.52
N THR A 32 -9.00 23.73 0.21
CA THR A 32 -8.55 25.10 -0.07
C THR A 32 -7.84 25.20 -1.43
N SER A 33 -7.24 24.11 -1.90
CA SER A 33 -6.57 24.05 -3.21
C SER A 33 -7.55 23.92 -4.39
N ILE A 34 -8.64 23.16 -4.24
CA ILE A 34 -9.61 22.91 -5.32
C ILE A 34 -10.69 24.00 -5.42
N ALA A 35 -10.92 24.74 -4.34
CA ALA A 35 -11.88 25.83 -4.26
C ALA A 35 -11.15 27.12 -3.82
N PRO A 36 -10.32 27.72 -4.69
CA PRO A 36 -9.56 28.93 -4.34
C PRO A 36 -10.45 30.15 -4.10
N GLU A 37 -11.67 30.13 -4.63
CA GLU A 37 -12.68 31.18 -4.46
C GLU A 37 -13.60 30.93 -3.24
N LEU A 38 -13.28 29.95 -2.40
CA LEU A 38 -14.05 29.65 -1.19
C LEU A 38 -14.08 30.87 -0.26
N GLU A 39 -15.23 31.11 0.37
CA GLU A 39 -15.42 32.25 1.26
C GLU A 39 -14.39 32.25 2.40
N GLU A 40 -13.81 33.40 2.70
CA GLU A 40 -12.71 33.58 3.67
C GLU A 40 -13.03 32.94 5.03
N ALA A 41 -14.25 33.10 5.53
CA ALA A 41 -14.70 32.50 6.79
C ALA A 41 -14.64 30.96 6.78
N TYR A 42 -14.86 30.30 5.63
CA TYR A 42 -14.74 28.85 5.51
C TYR A 42 -13.29 28.41 5.36
N VAL A 43 -12.45 29.22 4.70
CA VAL A 43 -10.99 28.97 4.65
C VAL A 43 -10.38 29.05 6.05
N GLU A 44 -10.74 30.06 6.85
CA GLU A 44 -10.32 30.18 8.25
C GLU A 44 -10.76 28.97 9.08
N LEU A 45 -12.04 28.57 8.95
CA LEU A 45 -12.58 27.39 9.62
C LEU A 45 -11.82 26.10 9.28
N LEU A 46 -11.42 25.92 8.02
CA LEU A 46 -10.65 24.75 7.57
C LEU A 46 -9.22 24.77 8.13
N ASN A 47 -8.59 25.94 8.24
CA ASN A 47 -7.27 26.10 8.85
C ASN A 47 -7.32 25.79 10.36
N GLU A 48 -8.37 26.22 11.05
CA GLU A 48 -8.62 25.88 12.45
C GLU A 48 -8.76 24.36 12.63
N TRP A 49 -9.52 23.69 11.77
CA TRP A 49 -9.64 22.24 11.76
C TRP A 49 -8.32 21.53 11.50
N GLY A 50 -7.53 21.99 10.52
CA GLY A 50 -6.19 21.47 10.27
C GLY A 50 -5.33 21.49 11.55
N SER A 51 -5.40 22.58 12.31
CA SER A 51 -4.70 22.71 13.60
C SER A 51 -5.24 21.77 14.69
N VAL A 52 -6.55 21.52 14.72
CA VAL A 52 -7.20 20.57 15.65
C VAL A 52 -6.76 19.14 15.34
N PHE A 53 -6.71 18.76 14.06
CA PHE A 53 -6.27 17.44 13.63
C PHE A 53 -4.80 17.20 13.90
N GLN A 54 -3.94 18.19 13.61
CA GLN A 54 -2.51 18.13 13.92
C GLN A 54 -2.28 17.85 15.41
N ARG A 55 -2.92 18.61 16.31
CA ARG A 55 -2.78 18.38 17.77
C ARG A 55 -3.21 16.98 18.20
N SER A 56 -4.19 16.40 17.52
CA SER A 56 -4.69 15.05 17.84
C SER A 56 -3.77 13.96 17.29
N ALA A 57 -3.16 14.19 16.13
CA ALA A 57 -2.10 13.34 15.59
C ALA A 57 -0.85 13.39 16.49
N ASP A 58 -0.43 14.58 16.92
CA ASP A 58 0.70 14.76 17.84
C ASP A 58 0.45 14.05 19.18
N ALA A 59 -0.75 14.18 19.75
CA ALA A 59 -1.13 13.48 20.97
C ALA A 59 -1.13 11.94 20.78
N ALA A 60 -1.50 11.44 19.59
CA ALA A 60 -1.40 10.02 19.27
C ALA A 60 0.07 9.58 19.20
N ASP A 61 0.95 10.36 18.58
CA ASP A 61 2.38 10.10 18.48
C ASP A 61 3.08 10.11 19.85
N ASP A 62 2.74 11.07 20.72
CA ASP A 62 3.23 11.11 22.11
C ASP A 62 2.83 9.87 22.91
N LEU A 63 1.59 9.40 22.74
CA LEU A 63 1.12 8.18 23.38
C LEU A 63 1.75 6.93 22.75
N LEU A 64 1.94 6.89 21.43
CA LEU A 64 2.64 5.81 20.74
C LEU A 64 4.06 5.65 21.29
N GLN A 65 4.78 6.75 21.48
CA GLN A 65 6.14 6.70 22.02
C GLN A 65 6.16 6.12 23.45
N ARG A 66 5.18 6.47 24.28
CA ARG A 66 5.04 5.94 25.65
C ARG A 66 4.66 4.46 25.68
N VAL A 67 3.73 4.05 24.82
CA VAL A 67 3.24 2.66 24.77
C VAL A 67 4.23 1.72 24.05
N SER A 68 5.07 2.25 23.16
CA SER A 68 6.04 1.46 22.38
C SER A 68 7.35 1.15 23.12
N THR A 69 7.61 1.76 24.28
CA THR A 69 8.91 1.68 24.98
C THR A 69 9.02 0.56 26.02
N GLY A 70 8.12 -0.43 26.04
CA GLY A 70 8.16 -1.53 27.01
C GLY A 70 7.62 -2.88 26.51
N VAL A 71 8.08 -3.97 27.14
CA VAL A 71 7.56 -5.36 26.98
C VAL A 71 6.26 -5.57 27.78
N GLN A 72 5.87 -4.59 28.59
CA GLN A 72 4.70 -4.64 29.46
C GLN A 72 3.48 -4.00 28.77
N PRO A 73 2.25 -4.46 29.07
CA PRO A 73 1.04 -3.78 28.62
C PRO A 73 1.03 -2.32 29.11
N PRO A 74 0.44 -1.39 28.33
CA PRO A 74 0.36 0.02 28.72
C PRO A 74 -0.32 0.18 30.09
N ASP A 75 0.19 1.12 30.88
CA ASP A 75 -0.38 1.43 32.19
C ASP A 75 -1.79 2.04 32.09
N ASP A 76 -2.52 2.03 33.21
CA ASP A 76 -3.91 2.53 33.28
C ASP A 76 -4.01 4.01 32.89
N TYR A 77 -2.94 4.80 33.08
CA TYR A 77 -2.89 6.19 32.69
C TYR A 77 -2.86 6.33 31.16
N ALA A 78 -1.97 5.60 30.48
CA ALA A 78 -1.86 5.58 29.02
C ALA A 78 -3.15 5.05 28.36
N LEU A 79 -3.78 4.03 28.95
CA LEU A 79 -5.09 3.54 28.49
C LEU A 79 -6.18 4.60 28.65
N GLY A 80 -6.21 5.32 29.78
CA GLY A 80 -7.14 6.43 29.98
C GLY A 80 -6.92 7.59 29.01
N GLN A 81 -5.67 7.94 28.71
CA GLN A 81 -5.34 8.97 27.71
C GLN A 81 -5.77 8.55 26.30
N LEU A 82 -5.61 7.26 25.95
CA LEU A 82 -6.08 6.72 24.68
C LEU A 82 -7.61 6.79 24.56
N ASP A 83 -8.37 6.42 25.60
CA ASP A 83 -9.82 6.53 25.59
C ASP A 83 -10.28 7.99 25.38
N VAL A 84 -9.63 8.96 26.04
CA VAL A 84 -9.91 10.39 25.88
C VAL A 84 -9.59 10.86 24.46
N LEU A 85 -8.42 10.48 23.93
CA LEU A 85 -7.99 10.85 22.59
C LEU A 85 -8.93 10.27 21.52
N LEU A 86 -9.34 9.02 21.69
CA LEU A 86 -10.26 8.36 20.76
C LEU A 86 -11.63 9.05 20.77
N ALA A 87 -12.18 9.34 21.95
CA ALA A 87 -13.46 10.07 22.07
C ALA A 87 -13.38 11.49 21.47
N ALA A 88 -12.26 12.19 21.69
CA ALA A 88 -12.00 13.49 21.07
C ALA A 88 -11.94 13.36 19.54
N ALA A 89 -11.21 12.37 19.03
CA ALA A 89 -11.06 12.11 17.61
C ALA A 89 -12.41 11.85 16.91
N PHE A 90 -13.29 11.06 17.52
CA PHE A 90 -14.67 10.86 17.04
C PHE A 90 -15.50 12.14 17.01
N THR A 91 -15.44 12.90 18.12
CA THR A 91 -16.21 14.15 18.24
C THR A 91 -15.76 15.17 17.18
N GLN A 92 -14.45 15.30 16.98
CA GLN A 92 -13.86 16.19 15.98
C GLN A 92 -14.35 15.84 14.58
N SER A 93 -14.32 14.58 14.18
CA SER A 93 -14.72 14.17 12.82
C SER A 93 -16.21 14.34 12.58
N LYS A 94 -17.04 14.10 13.60
CA LYS A 94 -18.48 14.38 13.52
C LYS A 94 -18.76 15.88 13.30
N GLU A 95 -18.09 16.75 14.06
CA GLU A 95 -18.25 18.19 13.93
C GLU A 95 -17.63 18.73 12.62
N PHE A 96 -16.50 18.17 12.18
CA PHE A 96 -15.90 18.48 10.89
C PHE A 96 -16.85 18.12 9.75
N HIS A 97 -17.42 16.90 9.76
CA HIS A 97 -18.40 16.47 8.77
C HIS A 97 -19.63 17.41 8.75
N ARG A 98 -20.13 17.82 9.92
CA ARG A 98 -21.21 18.80 10.03
C ARG A 98 -20.83 20.15 9.40
N HIS A 99 -19.61 20.64 9.63
CA HIS A 99 -19.11 21.87 9.02
C HIS A 99 -18.94 21.73 7.51
N LEU A 100 -18.44 20.61 7.00
CA LEU A 100 -18.37 20.34 5.56
C LEU A 100 -19.76 20.33 4.91
N GLY A 101 -20.76 19.77 5.59
CA GLY A 101 -22.15 19.78 5.11
C GLY A 101 -22.70 21.20 5.03
N HIS A 102 -22.45 22.01 6.06
CA HIS A 102 -22.84 23.42 6.05
C HIS A 102 -22.17 24.20 4.91
N ILE A 103 -20.87 23.97 4.67
CA ILE A 103 -20.12 24.61 3.57
C ILE A 103 -20.73 24.20 2.22
N LEU A 104 -21.02 22.91 2.01
CA LEU A 104 -21.65 22.41 0.79
C LEU A 104 -23.02 23.02 0.50
N GLU A 105 -23.82 23.24 1.54
CA GLU A 105 -25.17 23.78 1.40
C GLU A 105 -25.20 25.31 1.20
N HIS A 106 -24.23 26.04 1.76
CA HIS A 106 -24.30 27.50 1.88
C HIS A 106 -23.19 28.26 1.16
N SER A 107 -22.17 27.57 0.62
CA SER A 107 -21.12 28.24 -0.16
C SER A 107 -21.59 28.57 -1.58
N ALA A 108 -21.56 29.85 -1.93
CA ALA A 108 -21.81 30.34 -3.28
C ALA A 108 -20.69 29.92 -4.23
N ALA A 109 -19.45 29.87 -3.71
CA ALA A 109 -18.29 29.42 -4.48
C ALA A 109 -18.39 27.94 -4.88
N LEU A 110 -18.89 27.07 -3.99
CA LEU A 110 -19.10 25.66 -4.31
C LEU A 110 -20.34 25.43 -5.17
N SER A 111 -21.43 26.18 -4.94
CA SER A 111 -22.65 26.09 -5.75
C SER A 111 -22.42 26.41 -7.23
N SER A 112 -21.37 27.19 -7.54
CA SER A 112 -20.96 27.53 -8.91
C SER A 112 -19.89 26.60 -9.49
N ASN A 113 -19.40 25.62 -8.72
CA ASN A 113 -18.36 24.67 -9.12
C ASN A 113 -18.75 23.20 -8.80
N PRO A 114 -19.49 22.52 -9.70
CA PRO A 114 -19.94 21.15 -9.49
C PRO A 114 -18.80 20.13 -9.30
N ALA A 115 -17.61 20.39 -9.86
CA ALA A 115 -16.46 19.51 -9.68
C ALA A 115 -15.90 19.58 -8.25
N ALA A 116 -15.86 20.78 -7.66
CA ALA A 116 -15.47 20.96 -6.26
C ALA A 116 -16.50 20.32 -5.32
N GLU A 117 -17.79 20.43 -5.63
CA GLU A 117 -18.88 19.80 -4.85
C GLU A 117 -18.71 18.27 -4.75
N VAL A 118 -18.41 17.60 -5.87
CA VAL A 118 -18.17 16.14 -5.90
C VAL A 118 -16.99 15.75 -5.00
N VAL A 119 -15.91 16.52 -5.03
CA VAL A 119 -14.72 16.25 -4.20
C VAL A 119 -15.01 16.47 -2.71
N PHE A 120 -15.78 17.49 -2.35
CA PHE A 120 -16.23 17.70 -0.98
C PHE A 120 -17.10 16.54 -0.46
N ARG A 121 -18.03 16.03 -1.29
CA ARG A 121 -18.85 14.86 -0.95
C ARG A 121 -18.01 13.61 -0.78
N TYR A 122 -17.00 13.41 -1.63
CA TYR A 122 -16.04 12.32 -1.48
C TYR A 122 -15.26 12.43 -0.16
N ILE A 123 -14.79 13.63 0.19
CA ILE A 123 -14.08 13.89 1.46
C ILE A 123 -14.99 13.58 2.67
N GLN A 124 -16.27 13.96 2.60
CA GLN A 124 -17.25 13.63 3.65
C GLN A 124 -17.42 12.12 3.82
N ASP A 125 -17.55 11.38 2.71
CA ASP A 125 -17.70 9.92 2.72
C ASP A 125 -16.45 9.23 3.29
N GLN A 126 -15.25 9.69 2.95
CA GLN A 126 -13.99 9.16 3.48
C GLN A 126 -13.86 9.34 5.01
N SER A 127 -14.26 10.51 5.53
CA SER A 127 -14.26 10.76 6.99
C SER A 127 -15.27 9.84 7.70
N GLU A 128 -16.46 9.63 7.12
CA GLU A 128 -17.48 8.74 7.69
C GLU A 128 -17.06 7.27 7.67
N GLN A 129 -16.48 6.79 6.57
CA GLN A 129 -15.95 5.42 6.47
C GLN A 129 -14.89 5.15 7.54
N THR A 130 -14.04 6.13 7.84
CA THR A 130 -12.98 5.98 8.85
C THR A 130 -13.54 5.94 10.27
N VAL A 131 -14.52 6.80 10.59
CA VAL A 131 -15.32 6.73 11.83
C VAL A 131 -15.96 5.35 11.99
N ASN A 132 -16.52 4.79 10.92
CA ASN A 132 -17.19 3.50 10.94
C ASN A 132 -16.24 2.32 11.24
N ARG A 133 -14.95 2.41 10.88
CA ARG A 133 -13.96 1.34 11.15
C ARG A 133 -13.61 1.20 12.63
N LEU A 134 -13.63 2.31 13.37
CA LEU A 134 -13.29 2.35 14.79
C LEU A 134 -14.52 2.30 15.71
N ARG A 135 -15.73 2.24 15.12
CA ARG A 135 -17.00 2.18 15.83
C ARG A 135 -17.02 0.97 16.78
N GLY A 136 -17.39 1.19 18.05
CA GLY A 136 -17.35 0.16 19.11
C GLY A 136 -16.15 0.28 20.06
N LEU A 137 -15.14 1.08 19.72
CA LEU A 137 -14.06 1.49 20.62
C LEU A 137 -14.29 2.86 21.27
N ASP A 138 -15.33 3.59 20.84
CA ASP A 138 -15.72 4.93 21.31
C ASP A 138 -16.41 4.94 22.68
N GLN A 139 -16.64 3.77 23.28
CA GLN A 139 -17.19 3.67 24.63
C GLN A 139 -16.09 3.90 25.68
N PRO A 140 -16.39 4.66 26.76
CA PRO A 140 -15.44 4.84 27.86
C PRO A 140 -14.96 3.49 28.41
N ALA A 141 -13.65 3.33 28.63
CA ALA A 141 -13.03 2.10 29.12
C ALA A 141 -13.18 0.87 28.19
N ALA A 142 -13.60 1.03 26.92
CA ALA A 142 -13.71 -0.08 25.98
C ALA A 142 -12.37 -0.78 25.76
N ILE A 143 -11.28 0.00 25.71
CA ILE A 143 -9.94 -0.52 25.44
C ILE A 143 -9.39 -1.22 26.69
N SER A 144 -9.50 -0.61 27.87
CA SER A 144 -9.02 -1.20 29.12
C SER A 144 -9.73 -2.51 29.50
N GLN A 145 -11.02 -2.66 29.19
CA GLN A 145 -11.75 -3.91 29.41
C GLN A 145 -11.29 -5.05 28.49
N ARG A 146 -10.77 -4.72 27.30
CA ARG A 146 -10.38 -5.70 26.27
C ARG A 146 -8.91 -6.11 26.33
N VAL A 147 -8.09 -5.35 27.06
CA VAL A 147 -6.65 -5.62 27.25
C VAL A 147 -6.39 -6.57 28.43
N LYS A 148 -7.35 -6.77 29.36
CA LYS A 148 -7.19 -7.72 30.48
C LYS A 148 -7.25 -9.18 30.01
N PRO A 149 -6.26 -10.04 30.34
CA PRO A 149 -6.33 -11.46 29.99
C PRO A 149 -7.49 -12.13 30.72
N ARG A 150 -8.39 -12.80 29.98
CA ARG A 150 -9.31 -13.78 30.57
C ARG A 150 -8.47 -14.95 31.08
N SER A 151 -8.53 -15.23 32.38
CA SER A 151 -7.86 -16.38 32.99
C SER A 151 -8.43 -17.67 32.42
N ILE A 152 -7.74 -18.23 31.44
CA ILE A 152 -7.90 -19.61 31.00
C ILE A 152 -6.46 -20.10 30.92
N TRP A 153 -6.16 -21.22 31.61
CA TRP A 153 -4.86 -21.89 31.73
C TRP A 153 -3.97 -21.46 32.92
N ASN A 154 -4.22 -22.11 34.06
CA ASN A 154 -3.16 -22.55 34.97
C ASN A 154 -2.42 -23.71 34.28
N GLU A 155 -1.19 -23.53 33.81
CA GLU A 155 -0.22 -24.63 33.67
C GLU A 155 1.19 -24.11 33.97
N GLU A 156 1.97 -24.94 34.66
CA GLU A 156 3.31 -24.68 35.21
C GLU A 156 4.36 -24.34 34.13
N PRO A 157 5.45 -23.62 34.50
CA PRO A 157 6.47 -23.25 33.53
C PRO A 157 7.28 -24.47 33.07
N PHE A 158 7.36 -24.66 31.74
CA PHE A 158 8.25 -25.63 31.10
C PHE A 158 9.72 -25.34 31.43
N PRO A 159 10.55 -26.35 31.76
CA PRO A 159 11.96 -26.15 32.04
C PRO A 159 12.75 -25.98 30.73
N TYR A 160 13.56 -24.92 30.65
CA TYR A 160 14.55 -24.75 29.60
C TYR A 160 15.76 -25.66 29.87
N PRO A 161 16.30 -26.38 28.87
CA PRO A 161 17.58 -27.06 29.04
C PRO A 161 18.73 -26.06 28.89
N GLU A 162 19.68 -26.11 29.83
CA GLU A 162 20.95 -25.38 29.78
C GLU A 162 21.78 -25.79 28.56
N VAL A 163 22.30 -24.80 27.82
CA VAL A 163 23.21 -25.03 26.70
C VAL A 163 24.64 -25.01 27.21
N SER A 164 25.28 -26.18 27.24
CA SER A 164 26.73 -26.33 27.40
C SER A 164 27.42 -26.67 26.06
N SER A 165 28.49 -25.92 25.78
CA SER A 165 29.61 -26.19 24.85
C SER A 165 29.49 -25.71 23.37
N PRO A 166 30.60 -25.21 22.77
CA PRO A 166 30.59 -24.61 21.44
C PRO A 166 30.74 -25.66 20.33
N ARG A 167 29.88 -25.60 19.30
CA ARG A 167 30.05 -26.38 18.06
C ARG A 167 31.00 -25.66 17.11
N THR A 168 32.04 -26.34 16.67
CA THR A 168 32.93 -25.94 15.58
C THR A 168 32.20 -26.02 14.24
N GLY A 169 32.36 -25.00 13.39
CA GLY A 169 31.86 -24.97 12.02
C GLY A 169 32.62 -25.93 11.08
N PRO A 170 32.12 -26.17 9.85
CA PRO A 170 32.76 -27.07 8.89
C PRO A 170 34.14 -26.52 8.45
N SER A 171 35.09 -27.42 8.16
CA SER A 171 36.46 -27.07 7.76
C SER A 171 36.51 -26.43 6.37
N GLU A 172 37.45 -25.50 6.17
CA GLU A 172 37.70 -24.77 4.91
C GLU A 172 37.91 -25.70 3.69
N GLU A 173 38.37 -26.94 3.90
CA GLU A 173 38.51 -27.95 2.83
C GLU A 173 37.16 -28.35 2.20
N LEU A 174 36.09 -28.44 2.99
CA LEU A 174 34.75 -28.82 2.48
C LEU A 174 34.15 -27.71 1.59
N VAL A 175 34.50 -26.45 1.87
CA VAL A 175 34.09 -25.27 1.09
C VAL A 175 34.86 -25.18 -0.23
N GLN A 176 36.13 -25.61 -0.25
CA GLN A 176 36.93 -25.67 -1.47
C GLN A 176 36.52 -26.81 -2.41
N GLU A 177 36.18 -28.00 -1.89
CA GLU A 177 35.71 -29.12 -2.73
C GLU A 177 34.38 -28.83 -3.43
N LEU A 178 33.45 -28.15 -2.76
CA LEU A 178 32.16 -27.76 -3.34
C LEU A 178 32.29 -26.65 -4.39
N SER A 179 33.32 -25.81 -4.29
CA SER A 179 33.58 -24.72 -5.24
C SER A 179 34.23 -25.21 -6.54
N ALA A 180 34.93 -26.35 -6.51
CA ALA A 180 35.59 -26.94 -7.68
C ALA A 180 34.64 -27.74 -8.60
N ALA A 181 33.44 -28.10 -8.13
CA ALA A 181 32.48 -28.93 -8.86
C ALA A 181 31.56 -28.17 -9.84
N LEU A 182 31.73 -26.84 -10.00
CA LEU A 182 30.85 -25.98 -10.80
C LEU A 182 31.49 -25.54 -12.13
N THR A 183 32.08 -26.46 -12.89
CA THR A 183 32.46 -26.21 -14.29
C THR A 183 31.68 -27.14 -15.23
N VAL A 184 30.46 -26.74 -15.55
CA VAL A 184 29.73 -27.30 -16.71
C VAL A 184 29.79 -26.28 -17.83
N SER A 185 30.41 -26.72 -18.93
CA SER A 185 30.38 -26.04 -20.23
C SER A 185 28.96 -26.16 -20.78
N ASP A 186 28.32 -25.01 -21.03
CA ASP A 186 27.13 -24.95 -21.86
C ASP A 186 27.25 -23.77 -22.83
N THR A 187 27.52 -24.10 -24.08
CA THR A 187 27.52 -23.17 -25.20
C THR A 187 26.07 -22.90 -25.60
N ALA A 188 25.47 -21.88 -24.99
CA ALA A 188 24.27 -21.23 -25.50
C ALA A 188 24.57 -19.73 -25.59
N ALA A 189 24.41 -19.16 -26.79
CA ALA A 189 24.65 -17.75 -27.06
C ALA A 189 23.80 -16.88 -26.11
N ALA A 190 24.44 -16.36 -25.06
CA ALA A 190 23.86 -15.43 -24.13
C ALA A 190 23.89 -14.03 -24.75
N ASP A 191 22.71 -13.45 -24.84
CA ASP A 191 22.47 -12.07 -25.21
C ASP A 191 23.36 -11.14 -24.36
N SER A 192 24.25 -10.40 -25.02
CA SER A 192 25.37 -9.68 -24.40
C SER A 192 24.96 -8.29 -23.91
N SER A 193 23.87 -8.20 -23.15
CA SER A 193 23.53 -6.96 -22.44
C SER A 193 24.28 -6.94 -21.11
N PRO A 194 25.13 -5.93 -20.82
CA PRO A 194 25.79 -5.84 -19.53
C PRO A 194 24.74 -5.74 -18.42
N PRO A 195 24.96 -6.37 -17.24
CA PRO A 195 24.03 -6.25 -16.13
C PRO A 195 23.87 -4.78 -15.79
N ALA A 196 22.62 -4.31 -15.75
CA ALA A 196 22.31 -2.93 -15.41
C ALA A 196 22.89 -2.60 -14.03
N SER A 197 23.62 -1.48 -13.93
CA SER A 197 24.16 -1.00 -12.66
C SER A 197 23.03 -0.81 -11.64
N PRO A 198 23.25 -1.13 -10.35
CA PRO A 198 22.25 -0.91 -9.32
C PRO A 198 21.87 0.57 -9.24
N VAL A 199 20.59 0.86 -8.95
CA VAL A 199 20.13 2.22 -8.70
C VAL A 199 20.78 2.71 -7.40
N PRO A 200 21.49 3.85 -7.41
CA PRO A 200 22.07 4.40 -6.19
C PRO A 200 20.97 4.87 -5.23
N ILE A 201 21.28 4.89 -3.93
CA ILE A 201 20.37 5.39 -2.88
C ILE A 201 19.82 6.76 -3.26
N GLY A 202 18.50 6.88 -3.34
CA GLY A 202 17.84 8.12 -3.69
C GLY A 202 17.99 8.54 -5.16
N GLY A 203 18.31 7.59 -6.04
CA GLY A 203 18.54 7.77 -7.48
C GLY A 203 17.47 7.18 -8.39
N HIS A 204 16.31 6.79 -7.86
CA HIS A 204 15.16 6.32 -8.65
C HIS A 204 14.64 7.45 -9.53
N LYS A 205 14.08 7.08 -10.69
CA LYS A 205 13.55 8.03 -11.68
C LYS A 205 12.18 7.58 -12.13
N LEU A 206 11.33 8.55 -12.44
CA LEU A 206 10.06 8.30 -13.13
C LEU A 206 10.37 7.78 -14.55
N PRO A 207 10.06 6.51 -14.87
CA PRO A 207 10.24 6.02 -16.23
C PRO A 207 9.31 6.76 -17.18
N PRO A 208 9.70 7.04 -18.43
CA PRO A 208 8.76 7.57 -19.42
C PRO A 208 7.70 6.52 -19.75
N LEU A 209 6.48 6.95 -20.12
CA LEU A 209 5.49 6.03 -20.67
C LEU A 209 5.98 5.43 -22.00
N PRO A 210 5.73 4.13 -22.27
CA PRO A 210 6.11 3.48 -23.52
C PRO A 210 5.21 3.87 -24.70
N TYR A 211 4.19 4.70 -24.46
CA TYR A 211 3.23 5.21 -25.45
C TYR A 211 2.73 6.61 -25.07
N PRO A 212 2.15 7.39 -26.02
CA PRO A 212 1.52 8.68 -25.72
C PRO A 212 0.38 8.57 -24.70
N TYR A 213 0.12 9.64 -23.92
CA TYR A 213 -0.91 9.63 -22.86
C TYR A 213 -2.32 9.26 -23.34
N ASN A 214 -2.67 9.58 -24.59
CA ASN A 214 -3.98 9.27 -25.18
C ASN A 214 -4.02 7.93 -25.95
N ALA A 215 -2.94 7.14 -25.92
CA ALA A 215 -2.84 5.93 -26.73
C ALA A 215 -3.80 4.82 -26.29
N LEU A 216 -4.28 4.85 -25.05
CA LEU A 216 -5.19 3.83 -24.49
C LEU A 216 -6.68 4.21 -24.63
N GLU A 217 -6.99 5.32 -25.29
CA GLU A 217 -8.36 5.67 -25.69
C GLU A 217 -8.96 4.57 -26.61
N PRO A 218 -10.27 4.27 -26.51
CA PRO A 218 -11.26 4.90 -25.65
C PRO A 218 -11.36 4.24 -24.26
N TYR A 219 -10.45 3.33 -23.90
CA TYR A 219 -10.58 2.49 -22.69
C TYR A 219 -10.12 3.23 -21.43
N ILE A 220 -8.96 3.90 -21.50
CA ILE A 220 -8.41 4.76 -20.43
C ILE A 220 -8.15 6.13 -21.05
N ASP A 221 -8.71 7.20 -20.47
CA ASP A 221 -8.61 8.54 -21.03
C ASP A 221 -7.25 9.20 -20.78
N GLU A 222 -6.89 10.14 -21.65
CA GLU A 222 -5.62 10.88 -21.57
C GLU A 222 -5.44 11.60 -20.22
N LYS A 223 -6.51 12.19 -19.68
CA LYS A 223 -6.44 13.00 -18.46
C LYS A 223 -6.07 12.13 -17.26
N THR A 224 -6.70 10.95 -17.13
CA THR A 224 -6.31 9.95 -16.14
C THR A 224 -4.85 9.54 -16.31
N MET A 225 -4.42 9.15 -17.52
CA MET A 225 -3.04 8.73 -17.78
C MET A 225 -2.01 9.80 -17.39
N ARG A 226 -2.28 11.07 -17.70
CA ARG A 226 -1.38 12.19 -17.39
C ARG A 226 -1.25 12.42 -15.88
N ILE A 227 -2.36 12.43 -15.15
CA ILE A 227 -2.35 12.63 -13.70
C ILE A 227 -1.73 11.42 -12.98
N HIS A 228 -2.07 10.21 -13.41
CA HIS A 228 -1.60 8.96 -12.84
C HIS A 228 -0.07 8.82 -12.98
N HIS A 229 0.49 9.19 -14.13
CA HIS A 229 1.93 9.16 -14.36
C HIS A 229 2.67 10.38 -13.79
N ASP A 230 2.28 11.60 -14.16
CA ASP A 230 3.07 12.81 -13.87
C ASP A 230 2.89 13.30 -12.43
N LYS A 231 1.84 12.86 -11.73
CA LYS A 231 1.56 13.20 -10.33
C LYS A 231 1.73 11.99 -9.43
N HIS A 232 0.86 10.98 -9.52
CA HIS A 232 0.87 9.88 -8.56
C HIS A 232 2.16 9.06 -8.62
N HIS A 233 2.55 8.56 -9.80
CA HIS A 233 3.80 7.80 -9.93
C HIS A 233 5.03 8.64 -9.60
N LYS A 234 5.04 9.92 -10.01
CA LYS A 234 6.12 10.85 -9.66
C LYS A 234 6.29 11.00 -8.15
N THR A 235 5.21 11.15 -7.40
CA THR A 235 5.25 11.26 -5.93
C THR A 235 5.88 10.02 -5.31
N TYR A 236 5.49 8.81 -5.72
CA TYR A 236 6.11 7.58 -5.20
C TYR A 236 7.62 7.52 -5.46
N VAL A 237 8.08 8.00 -6.62
CA VAL A 237 9.52 8.06 -6.94
C VAL A 237 10.25 9.04 -6.01
N ASP A 238 9.70 10.25 -5.85
CA ASP A 238 10.32 11.30 -5.03
C ASP A 238 10.37 10.90 -3.54
N ASP A 239 9.30 10.27 -3.05
CA ASP A 239 9.18 9.87 -1.64
C ASP A 239 9.98 8.60 -1.34
N LEU A 240 10.06 7.65 -2.28
CA LEU A 240 11.00 6.53 -2.19
C LEU A 240 12.45 7.03 -2.07
N ASN A 241 12.82 7.98 -2.93
CA ASN A 241 14.16 8.57 -2.90
C ASN A 241 14.45 9.27 -1.56
N THR A 242 13.43 9.89 -0.97
CA THR A 242 13.53 10.55 0.34
C THR A 242 13.71 9.53 1.45
N ALA A 243 12.90 8.46 1.48
CA ALA A 243 12.99 7.41 2.48
C ALA A 243 14.37 6.72 2.46
N GLU A 244 14.89 6.39 1.28
CA GLU A 244 16.22 5.77 1.15
C GLU A 244 17.35 6.66 1.69
N LYS A 245 17.32 7.96 1.38
CA LYS A 245 18.30 8.93 1.89
C LYS A 245 18.21 9.07 3.41
N LYS A 246 17.00 9.10 3.97
CA LYS A 246 16.79 9.20 5.42
C LYS A 246 17.24 7.95 6.16
N LEU A 247 17.02 6.77 5.58
CA LEU A 247 17.58 5.53 6.12
C LEU A 247 19.11 5.47 6.01
N GLN A 248 19.70 6.05 4.96
CA GLN A 248 21.16 6.19 4.85
C GLN A 248 21.71 7.12 5.92
N GLU A 249 21.09 8.28 6.13
CA GLU A 249 21.45 9.24 7.18
C GLU A 249 21.36 8.59 8.57
N ALA A 250 20.30 7.82 8.84
CA ALA A 250 20.15 7.05 10.08
C ALA A 250 21.31 6.08 10.31
N ARG A 251 21.74 5.34 9.27
CA ARG A 251 22.90 4.44 9.34
C ARG A 251 24.23 5.17 9.59
N GLN A 252 24.41 6.35 9.00
CA GLN A 252 25.63 7.15 9.14
C GLN A 252 25.74 7.82 10.51
N THR A 253 24.62 8.30 11.04
CA THR A 253 24.56 9.04 12.31
C THR A 253 24.35 8.13 13.52
N GLY A 254 23.82 6.92 13.31
CA GLY A 254 23.37 6.02 14.37
C GLY A 254 22.02 6.41 14.99
N ASN A 255 21.33 7.42 14.46
CA ASN A 255 20.00 7.82 14.94
C ASN A 255 18.89 7.05 14.20
N PHE A 256 18.24 6.13 14.91
CA PHE A 256 17.15 5.30 14.40
C PHE A 256 15.77 5.65 14.97
N GLU A 257 15.60 6.82 15.58
CA GLU A 257 14.34 7.23 16.21
C GLU A 257 13.13 7.11 15.28
N LEU A 258 13.31 7.47 14.01
CA LEU A 258 12.27 7.42 12.98
C LEU A 258 12.37 6.20 12.05
N VAL A 259 13.13 5.15 12.40
CA VAL A 259 13.36 4.01 11.50
C VAL A 259 12.04 3.33 11.11
N LYS A 260 11.09 3.17 12.04
CA LYS A 260 9.77 2.60 11.76
C LYS A 260 8.99 3.41 10.72
N HIS A 261 9.07 4.74 10.79
CA HIS A 261 8.43 5.62 9.83
C HIS A 261 9.07 5.47 8.45
N TRP A 262 10.41 5.56 8.37
CA TRP A 262 11.09 5.52 7.08
C TRP A 262 11.05 4.15 6.41
N GLU A 263 11.04 3.04 7.16
CA GLU A 263 10.83 1.70 6.59
C GLU A 263 9.39 1.53 6.05
N ARG A 264 8.40 2.14 6.70
CA ARG A 264 7.02 2.17 6.18
C ARG A 264 6.92 3.00 4.89
N GLU A 265 7.55 4.16 4.84
CA GLU A 265 7.62 5.00 3.63
C GLU A 265 8.37 4.29 2.50
N LEU A 266 9.48 3.61 2.82
CA LEU A 266 10.24 2.79 1.87
C LEU A 266 9.34 1.71 1.26
N ALA A 267 8.58 0.99 2.08
CA ALA A 267 7.69 -0.08 1.61
C ALA A 267 6.53 0.47 0.76
N PHE A 268 5.85 1.52 1.22
CA PHE A 268 4.70 2.10 0.52
C PHE A 268 5.10 2.72 -0.82
N ASN A 269 6.10 3.61 -0.82
CA ASN A 269 6.53 4.32 -2.03
C ASN A 269 7.34 3.41 -2.96
N GLY A 270 8.13 2.48 -2.41
CA GLY A 270 8.83 1.46 -3.18
C GLY A 270 7.87 0.57 -3.96
N ALA A 271 6.88 -0.01 -3.27
CA ALA A 271 5.87 -0.82 -3.94
C ALA A 271 5.03 0.01 -4.93
N GLY A 272 4.70 1.27 -4.57
CA GLY A 272 4.01 2.20 -5.47
C GLY A 272 4.79 2.45 -6.76
N HIS A 273 6.08 2.79 -6.67
CA HIS A 273 6.95 2.99 -7.83
C HIS A 273 7.07 1.73 -8.69
N TYR A 274 7.35 0.58 -8.08
CA TYR A 274 7.60 -0.65 -8.84
C TYR A 274 6.33 -1.19 -9.51
N LEU A 275 5.18 -1.15 -8.82
CA LEU A 275 3.92 -1.61 -9.41
C LEU A 275 3.48 -0.70 -10.56
N HIS A 276 3.59 0.63 -10.43
CA HIS A 276 3.28 1.54 -11.53
C HIS A 276 4.24 1.38 -12.72
N THR A 277 5.53 1.19 -12.45
CA THR A 277 6.52 0.93 -13.51
C THR A 277 6.10 -0.28 -14.35
N ILE A 278 5.66 -1.37 -13.72
CA ILE A 278 5.18 -2.57 -14.42
C ILE A 278 3.80 -2.31 -15.08
N PHE A 279 2.92 -1.55 -14.43
CA PHE A 279 1.58 -1.23 -14.94
C PHE A 279 1.63 -0.54 -16.31
N TRP A 280 2.55 0.40 -16.52
CA TRP A 280 2.71 1.07 -17.82
C TRP A 280 3.14 0.11 -18.93
N ASP A 281 4.12 -0.74 -18.65
CA ASP A 281 4.66 -1.67 -19.66
C ASP A 281 3.67 -2.80 -20.00
N THR A 282 2.81 -3.16 -19.05
CA THR A 282 1.79 -4.20 -19.22
C THR A 282 0.50 -3.71 -19.91
N MET A 283 0.48 -2.47 -20.41
CA MET A 283 -0.57 -1.93 -21.27
C MET A 283 -0.03 -1.52 -22.65
N SER A 284 -0.90 -1.46 -23.66
CA SER A 284 -0.54 -1.08 -25.04
C SER A 284 -1.77 -0.62 -25.84
N PRO A 285 -1.61 0.34 -26.77
CA PRO A 285 -2.66 0.70 -27.74
C PRO A 285 -3.10 -0.49 -28.63
N ASN A 286 -2.20 -1.45 -28.85
CA ASN A 286 -2.46 -2.67 -29.61
C ASN A 286 -2.65 -3.89 -28.69
N GLY A 287 -3.03 -3.64 -27.44
CA GLY A 287 -3.23 -4.68 -26.43
C GLY A 287 -4.52 -5.48 -26.62
N GLY A 288 -4.91 -6.17 -25.56
CA GLY A 288 -6.08 -7.06 -25.53
C GLY A 288 -5.78 -8.45 -26.07
N GLY A 289 -6.83 -9.20 -26.41
CA GLY A 289 -6.68 -10.61 -26.81
C GLY A 289 -6.30 -11.53 -25.66
N LYS A 290 -5.51 -12.56 -25.93
CA LYS A 290 -5.14 -13.62 -24.98
C LYS A 290 -3.64 -13.91 -25.02
N PRO A 291 -3.01 -14.34 -23.91
CA PRO A 291 -1.62 -14.75 -23.91
C PRO A 291 -1.45 -16.04 -24.72
N VAL A 292 -0.34 -16.12 -25.45
CA VAL A 292 0.06 -17.27 -26.26
C VAL A 292 1.38 -17.84 -25.75
N GLY A 293 1.82 -18.96 -26.34
CA GLY A 293 3.07 -19.62 -25.97
C GLY A 293 3.09 -20.06 -24.52
N SER A 294 4.29 -20.04 -23.92
CA SER A 294 4.51 -20.61 -22.59
C SER A 294 3.74 -19.90 -21.46
N LEU A 295 3.45 -18.60 -21.57
CA LEU A 295 2.59 -17.91 -20.61
C LEU A 295 1.14 -18.43 -20.70
N GLY A 296 0.61 -18.55 -21.91
CA GLY A 296 -0.75 -19.08 -22.12
C GLY A 296 -0.89 -20.54 -21.66
N GLU A 297 0.15 -21.35 -21.87
CA GLU A 297 0.22 -22.73 -21.34
C GLU A 297 0.28 -22.76 -19.82
N GLN A 298 1.09 -21.91 -19.19
CA GLN A 298 1.18 -21.85 -17.73
C GLN A 298 -0.14 -21.38 -17.11
N ILE A 299 -0.81 -20.38 -17.70
CA ILE A 299 -2.15 -19.95 -17.26
C ILE A 299 -3.16 -21.10 -17.34
N ARG A 300 -3.15 -21.87 -18.43
CA ARG A 300 -4.03 -23.04 -18.56
C ARG A 300 -3.70 -24.11 -17.51
N LYS A 301 -2.43 -24.31 -17.21
CA LYS A 301 -1.99 -25.28 -16.20
C LYS A 301 -2.47 -24.90 -14.80
N ASP A 302 -2.32 -23.64 -14.40
CA ASP A 302 -2.54 -23.21 -13.01
C ASP A 302 -3.99 -22.81 -12.73
N PHE A 303 -4.70 -22.28 -13.74
CA PHE A 303 -6.09 -21.82 -13.60
C PHE A 303 -7.09 -22.69 -14.38
N GLY A 304 -6.63 -23.73 -15.07
CA GLY A 304 -7.45 -24.62 -15.91
C GLY A 304 -7.77 -24.06 -17.30
N SER A 305 -8.03 -22.75 -17.42
CA SER A 305 -8.23 -22.07 -18.71
C SER A 305 -7.98 -20.57 -18.61
N TYR A 306 -7.80 -19.90 -19.76
CA TYR A 306 -7.73 -18.45 -19.80
C TYR A 306 -9.01 -17.78 -19.27
N GLU A 307 -10.19 -18.33 -19.56
CA GLU A 307 -11.45 -17.73 -19.09
C GLU A 307 -11.61 -17.85 -17.57
N ALA A 308 -11.18 -18.98 -17.00
CA ALA A 308 -11.15 -19.17 -15.55
C ALA A 308 -10.16 -18.21 -14.88
N PHE A 309 -8.96 -18.05 -15.45
CA PHE A 309 -7.99 -17.04 -15.02
C PHE A 309 -8.57 -15.62 -15.09
N LYS A 310 -9.11 -15.23 -16.25
CA LYS A 310 -9.67 -13.89 -16.47
C LYS A 310 -10.80 -13.60 -15.49
N LYS A 311 -11.67 -14.58 -15.24
CA LYS A 311 -12.74 -14.48 -14.25
C LYS A 311 -12.20 -14.31 -12.83
N HIS A 312 -11.25 -15.15 -12.41
CA HIS A 312 -10.63 -15.04 -11.09
C HIS A 312 -9.96 -13.67 -10.91
N PHE A 313 -9.14 -13.25 -11.87
CA PHE A 313 -8.44 -11.97 -11.83
C PHE A 313 -9.42 -10.79 -11.76
N THR A 314 -10.47 -10.82 -12.57
CA THR A 314 -11.51 -9.77 -12.59
C THR A 314 -12.25 -9.68 -11.26
N GLU A 315 -12.62 -10.82 -10.67
CA GLU A 315 -13.29 -10.83 -9.36
C GLU A 315 -12.35 -10.37 -8.25
N ALA A 316 -11.07 -10.77 -8.27
CA ALA A 316 -10.07 -10.27 -7.34
C ALA A 316 -9.93 -8.74 -7.43
N ALA A 317 -9.81 -8.18 -8.65
CA ALA A 317 -9.75 -6.73 -8.87
C ALA A 317 -11.01 -6.00 -8.37
N ASN A 318 -12.19 -6.55 -8.64
CA ASN A 318 -13.45 -5.98 -8.19
C ASN A 318 -13.58 -5.93 -6.66
N LYS A 319 -12.99 -6.90 -5.97
CA LYS A 319 -13.16 -7.13 -4.52
C LYS A 319 -12.03 -6.58 -3.67
N VAL A 320 -11.07 -5.83 -4.24
CA VAL A 320 -10.08 -5.10 -3.43
C VAL A 320 -10.80 -4.12 -2.52
N GLU A 321 -10.51 -4.19 -1.23
CA GLU A 321 -11.05 -3.28 -0.21
C GLU A 321 -10.22 -1.98 -0.19
N GLY A 322 -10.87 -0.84 -0.44
CA GLY A 322 -10.19 0.45 -0.56
C GLY A 322 -9.35 0.58 -1.84
N GLY A 323 -8.20 1.25 -1.72
CA GLY A 323 -7.21 1.40 -2.79
C GLY A 323 -6.23 0.22 -2.80
N GLY A 324 -5.96 -0.34 -3.99
CA GLY A 324 -5.09 -1.48 -4.12
C GLY A 324 -4.99 -2.01 -5.55
N TRP A 325 -4.66 -3.29 -5.68
CA TRP A 325 -4.30 -3.93 -6.94
C TRP A 325 -4.81 -5.37 -7.01
N ALA A 326 -5.13 -5.84 -8.21
CA ALA A 326 -5.05 -7.26 -8.52
C ALA A 326 -3.72 -7.53 -9.24
N VAL A 327 -2.99 -8.57 -8.83
CA VAL A 327 -1.65 -8.85 -9.35
C VAL A 327 -1.54 -10.33 -9.72
N LEU A 328 -1.28 -10.62 -10.99
CA LEU A 328 -0.83 -11.95 -11.42
C LEU A 328 0.65 -12.03 -11.10
N VAL A 329 1.07 -13.06 -10.38
CA VAL A 329 2.46 -13.21 -9.91
C VAL A 329 3.00 -14.57 -10.32
N TRP A 330 4.31 -14.66 -10.48
CA TRP A 330 5.00 -15.95 -10.39
C TRP A 330 5.39 -16.18 -8.92
N SER A 331 5.09 -17.38 -8.40
CA SER A 331 5.55 -17.83 -7.08
C SER A 331 6.78 -18.73 -7.27
N PRO A 332 8.00 -18.25 -6.98
CA PRO A 332 9.22 -19.03 -7.17
C PRO A 332 9.33 -20.27 -6.27
N ARG A 333 8.60 -20.34 -5.13
CA ARG A 333 8.54 -21.55 -4.29
C ARG A 333 7.52 -22.55 -4.79
N ALA A 334 6.35 -22.08 -5.21
CA ALA A 334 5.27 -22.94 -5.65
C ALA A 334 5.37 -23.35 -7.13
N HIS A 335 6.26 -22.70 -7.89
CA HIS A 335 6.53 -22.94 -9.31
C HIS A 335 5.26 -22.82 -10.16
N ARG A 336 4.40 -21.86 -9.81
CA ARG A 336 3.12 -21.61 -10.46
C ARG A 336 2.77 -20.13 -10.44
N LEU A 337 1.79 -19.78 -11.25
CA LEU A 337 1.11 -18.50 -11.23
C LEU A 337 0.10 -18.43 -10.09
N GLU A 338 0.03 -17.29 -9.44
CA GLU A 338 -0.98 -16.98 -8.41
C GLU A 338 -1.59 -15.60 -8.69
N ILE A 339 -2.76 -15.32 -8.10
CA ILE A 339 -3.39 -14.00 -8.13
C ILE A 339 -3.43 -13.49 -6.70
N LEU A 340 -2.87 -12.30 -6.46
CA LEU A 340 -2.89 -11.61 -5.18
C LEU A 340 -3.77 -10.35 -5.27
N GLN A 341 -4.44 -10.01 -4.17
CA GLN A 341 -5.07 -8.72 -3.96
C GLN A 341 -4.15 -7.90 -3.05
N ALA A 342 -3.39 -6.97 -3.62
CA ALA A 342 -2.54 -6.10 -2.80
C ALA A 342 -3.35 -4.90 -2.33
N GLU A 343 -3.42 -4.67 -1.03
CA GLU A 343 -3.99 -3.44 -0.47
C GLU A 343 -2.92 -2.35 -0.39
N LYS A 344 -3.32 -1.09 -0.57
CA LYS A 344 -2.41 0.02 -0.76
C LYS A 344 -1.45 -0.27 -1.93
N HIS A 345 -0.16 -0.44 -1.66
CA HIS A 345 0.81 -0.96 -2.64
C HIS A 345 1.55 -2.19 -2.12
N GLN A 346 1.75 -2.30 -0.81
CA GLN A 346 2.64 -3.26 -0.17
C GLN A 346 1.92 -4.29 0.72
N ASN A 347 0.66 -4.03 1.12
CA ASN A 347 -0.07 -4.91 2.02
C ASN A 347 -0.63 -6.12 1.25
N LEU A 348 -0.85 -7.22 1.97
CA LEU A 348 -1.35 -8.49 1.41
C LEU A 348 -0.50 -9.05 0.24
N SER A 349 0.78 -8.70 0.24
CA SER A 349 1.79 -9.31 -0.64
C SER A 349 2.43 -10.53 0.03
N GLN A 350 2.97 -11.42 -0.79
CA GLN A 350 3.85 -12.49 -0.33
C GLN A 350 5.31 -12.06 -0.56
N TYR A 351 6.21 -12.29 0.39
CA TYR A 351 7.63 -12.05 0.14
C TYR A 351 8.16 -13.06 -0.89
N ASP A 352 9.09 -12.62 -1.75
CA ASP A 352 9.73 -13.37 -2.85
C ASP A 352 8.94 -13.58 -4.16
N ILE A 353 7.66 -13.21 -4.21
CA ILE A 353 6.88 -13.29 -5.46
C ILE A 353 7.35 -12.27 -6.50
N VAL A 354 7.06 -12.56 -7.76
CA VAL A 354 7.47 -11.73 -8.91
C VAL A 354 6.23 -11.23 -9.66
N PRO A 355 5.86 -9.93 -9.56
CA PRO A 355 4.62 -9.37 -10.13
C PRO A 355 4.57 -9.27 -11.66
N LEU A 356 3.76 -10.07 -12.35
CA LEU A 356 3.75 -10.14 -13.82
C LEU A 356 2.78 -9.17 -14.49
N LEU A 357 1.56 -9.07 -13.97
CA LEU A 357 0.50 -8.23 -14.52
C LEU A 357 -0.27 -7.60 -13.35
N PRO A 358 0.11 -6.38 -12.94
CA PRO A 358 -0.65 -5.59 -11.99
C PRO A 358 -1.79 -4.83 -12.67
N LEU A 359 -2.93 -4.73 -12.00
CA LEU A 359 -4.04 -3.86 -12.35
C LEU A 359 -4.31 -2.93 -11.17
N ASP A 360 -4.08 -1.63 -11.37
CA ASP A 360 -4.38 -0.59 -10.39
C ASP A 360 -5.90 -0.42 -10.25
N VAL A 361 -6.43 -0.61 -9.05
CA VAL A 361 -7.85 -0.35 -8.73
C VAL A 361 -8.01 0.70 -7.63
N TRP A 362 -6.97 1.51 -7.40
CA TRP A 362 -7.13 2.79 -6.73
C TRP A 362 -8.06 3.69 -7.55
N GLU A 363 -8.88 4.50 -6.87
CA GLU A 363 -9.86 5.35 -7.55
C GLU A 363 -9.19 6.35 -8.49
N HIS A 364 -7.98 6.84 -8.19
CA HIS A 364 -7.24 7.73 -9.10
C HIS A 364 -7.00 7.10 -10.49
N ALA A 365 -7.02 5.78 -10.61
CA ALA A 365 -6.73 5.07 -11.86
C ALA A 365 -7.92 5.07 -12.83
N TYR A 366 -9.13 5.42 -12.38
CA TYR A 366 -10.33 5.31 -13.21
C TYR A 366 -11.43 6.33 -12.93
N TYR A 367 -11.44 6.99 -11.77
CA TYR A 367 -12.62 7.74 -11.32
C TYR A 367 -12.99 8.90 -12.25
N LEU A 368 -12.02 9.55 -12.90
CA LEU A 368 -12.30 10.66 -13.82
C LEU A 368 -13.19 10.25 -15.01
N LYS A 369 -13.05 9.02 -15.50
CA LYS A 369 -13.80 8.50 -16.66
C LYS A 369 -14.92 7.54 -16.28
N HIS A 370 -14.66 6.63 -15.35
CA HIS A 370 -15.58 5.56 -14.97
C HIS A 370 -16.34 5.85 -13.68
N GLN A 371 -16.01 6.93 -12.96
CA GLN A 371 -16.65 7.28 -11.69
C GLN A 371 -16.65 6.08 -10.73
N ASN A 372 -17.78 5.76 -10.10
CA ASN A 372 -17.94 4.61 -9.21
C ASN A 372 -18.02 3.25 -9.95
N GLU A 373 -17.96 3.22 -11.29
CA GLU A 373 -18.10 2.00 -12.09
C GLU A 373 -16.76 1.24 -12.27
N ARG A 374 -16.14 0.82 -11.15
CA ARG A 374 -14.89 0.01 -11.17
C ARG A 374 -14.96 -1.20 -12.10
N LYS A 375 -16.11 -1.89 -12.13
CA LYS A 375 -16.35 -3.04 -13.02
C LYS A 375 -16.20 -2.70 -14.50
N LYS A 376 -16.67 -1.51 -14.89
CA LYS A 376 -16.55 -1.03 -16.27
C LYS A 376 -15.09 -0.72 -16.59
N TYR A 377 -14.38 -0.06 -15.68
CA TYR A 377 -12.93 0.16 -15.82
C TYR A 377 -12.16 -1.14 -16.03
N ILE A 378 -12.38 -2.16 -15.19
CA ILE A 378 -11.71 -3.47 -15.33
C ILE A 378 -12.05 -4.14 -16.67
N THR A 379 -13.30 -4.00 -17.12
CA THR A 379 -13.73 -4.51 -18.43
C THR A 379 -12.99 -3.81 -19.58
N ASP A 380 -12.86 -2.48 -19.50
CA ASP A 380 -12.16 -1.67 -20.49
C ASP A 380 -10.64 -1.96 -20.48
N TRP A 381 -10.02 -2.09 -19.30
CA TRP A 381 -8.61 -2.41 -19.13
C TRP A 381 -8.19 -3.71 -19.82
N TRP A 382 -9.05 -4.73 -19.82
CA TRP A 382 -8.76 -5.98 -20.55
C TRP A 382 -8.51 -5.79 -22.05
N ASN A 383 -8.96 -4.69 -22.66
CA ASN A 383 -8.73 -4.40 -24.08
C ASN A 383 -7.36 -3.78 -24.36
N VAL A 384 -6.62 -3.35 -23.32
CA VAL A 384 -5.30 -2.72 -23.47
C VAL A 384 -4.18 -3.55 -22.87
N VAL A 385 -4.45 -4.74 -22.31
CA VAL A 385 -3.40 -5.60 -21.73
C VAL A 385 -2.37 -6.01 -22.79
N ASN A 386 -1.10 -5.74 -22.51
CA ASN A 386 0.04 -6.07 -23.36
C ASN A 386 0.59 -7.47 -23.02
N TRP A 387 -0.05 -8.52 -23.54
CA TRP A 387 0.40 -9.90 -23.29
C TRP A 387 1.85 -10.20 -23.67
N PRO A 388 2.43 -9.64 -24.76
CA PRO A 388 3.86 -9.78 -25.04
C PRO A 388 4.76 -9.34 -23.88
N ALA A 389 4.52 -8.16 -23.29
CA ALA A 389 5.31 -7.67 -22.15
C ALA A 389 5.16 -8.57 -20.91
N VAL A 390 3.93 -9.03 -20.63
CA VAL A 390 3.68 -9.98 -19.53
C VAL A 390 4.41 -11.31 -19.78
N ALA A 391 4.44 -11.79 -21.03
CA ALA A 391 5.10 -13.05 -21.41
C ALA A 391 6.62 -12.96 -21.30
N GLU A 392 7.21 -11.84 -21.70
CA GLU A 392 8.63 -11.55 -21.52
C GLU A 392 9.00 -11.53 -20.03
N ARG A 393 8.25 -10.77 -19.22
CA ARG A 393 8.47 -10.73 -17.77
C ARG A 393 8.31 -12.10 -17.12
N PHE A 394 7.37 -12.93 -17.61
CA PHE A 394 7.21 -14.31 -17.17
C PHE A 394 8.42 -15.19 -17.54
N GLN A 395 9.04 -15.00 -18.72
CA GLN A 395 10.23 -15.76 -19.11
C GLN A 395 11.39 -15.55 -18.13
N GLU A 396 11.60 -14.31 -17.69
CA GLU A 396 12.63 -14.01 -16.71
C GLU A 396 12.23 -14.50 -15.32
N ALA A 397 11.00 -14.24 -14.89
CA ALA A 397 10.51 -14.64 -13.58
C ALA A 397 10.60 -16.16 -13.34
N ARG A 398 10.24 -16.98 -14.33
CA ARG A 398 10.22 -18.44 -14.19
C ARG A 398 11.60 -19.08 -14.10
N LYS A 399 12.67 -18.34 -14.40
CA LYS A 399 14.06 -18.78 -14.15
C LYS A 399 14.37 -18.77 -12.65
N LEU A 400 13.71 -17.89 -11.89
CA LEU A 400 13.80 -17.85 -10.44
C LEU A 400 12.95 -18.97 -9.84
N LYS A 401 13.63 -19.98 -9.28
CA LYS A 401 13.00 -21.12 -8.60
C LYS A 401 13.71 -21.38 -7.29
N TRP A 402 12.94 -21.31 -6.21
CA TRP A 402 13.37 -21.75 -4.90
C TRP A 402 12.94 -23.21 -4.71
N THR A 403 13.64 -23.92 -3.82
CA THR A 403 13.20 -25.26 -3.41
C THR A 403 11.80 -25.16 -2.78
N PRO A 404 10.82 -25.96 -3.24
CA PRO A 404 9.52 -26.07 -2.59
C PRO A 404 9.70 -26.83 -1.27
N TYR A 405 9.29 -26.26 -0.13
CA TYR A 405 9.22 -26.93 1.17
C TYR A 405 7.82 -26.80 1.75
#